data_AF-A0AAW4MT85-F1
#
_entry.id   AF-A0AAW4MT85-F1
#
_cell.length_a   1.000
_cell.length_b   1.000
_cell.length_c   1.000
_cell.angle_alpha   90.00
_cell.angle_beta   90.00
_cell.angle_gamma   90.00
#
_symmetry.space_group_name_H-M   'P 1'
#
loop_
_entity.id
_entity.type
_entity.pdbx_description
1 polymer ?
#
loop_
_entity_poly.entity_id
_entity_poly.type
_entity_poly.pdbx_seq_one_letter_code
_entity_poly.pdbx_strand_id
1 'polypeptide(L)'
;MYLTVKQQVKHLSKEDYKNIKHLCHIAKNLTNQAIYNVRQYYFNEGEYLNYEKNYALLKTSNSYKMLNSNMAQQILKEVDGSFKSFFGLLKLAKKGKYAIKDCRLPNYLPKDGYTTLVIGFVRLNGNKLILPYSNAYKKTHKC
;
A
#
# COMPACT_ATOMS: atom_id res chain seq x y z
N MET A 1 21.04 -6.64 8.21
CA MET A 1 20.21 -7.75 7.69
C MET A 1 19.14 -8.02 8.73
N TYR A 2 17.85 -7.93 8.39
CA TYR A 2 16.76 -8.20 9.35
C TYR A 2 16.48 -9.71 9.40
N LEU A 3 16.36 -10.28 10.60
CA LEU A 3 15.90 -11.66 10.76
C LEU A 3 14.43 -11.73 10.32
N THR A 4 14.13 -12.60 9.35
CA THR A 4 12.81 -12.74 8.75
C THR A 4 12.27 -14.14 9.01
N VAL A 5 11.02 -14.23 9.47
CA VAL A 5 10.29 -15.50 9.61
C VAL A 5 9.17 -15.54 8.59
N LYS A 6 9.06 -16.65 7.86
CA LYS A 6 7.95 -16.92 6.94
C LYS A 6 7.11 -18.05 7.50
N GLN A 7 5.82 -17.79 7.71
CA GLN A 7 4.88 -18.78 8.20
C GLN A 7 3.64 -18.82 7.31
N GLN A 8 3.15 -20.03 7.03
CA GLN A 8 1.86 -20.22 6.39
C GLN A 8 0.79 -20.33 7.48
N VAL A 9 -0.19 -19.44 7.43
CA VAL A 9 -1.32 -19.48 8.36
C VAL A 9 -2.21 -20.68 7.99
N LYS A 10 -2.38 -21.60 8.94
CA LYS A 10 -3.25 -22.78 8.81
C LYS A 10 -4.52 -22.59 9.64
N HIS A 11 -5.56 -23.37 9.36
CA HIS A 11 -6.83 -23.38 10.11
C HIS A 11 -7.58 -22.05 10.14
N LEU A 12 -7.46 -21.26 9.08
CA LEU A 12 -8.23 -20.03 8.92
C LEU A 12 -9.70 -20.37 8.65
N SER A 13 -10.62 -19.73 9.36
CA SER A 13 -12.04 -19.92 9.06
C SER A 13 -12.36 -19.38 7.66
N LYS A 14 -13.44 -19.87 7.04
CA LYS A 14 -13.90 -19.38 5.73
C LYS A 14 -14.18 -17.87 5.76
N GLU A 15 -14.64 -17.36 6.90
CA GLU A 15 -14.96 -15.95 7.09
C GLU A 15 -13.69 -15.10 7.19
N ASP A 16 -12.73 -15.52 8.03
CA ASP A 16 -11.43 -14.86 8.16
C ASP A 16 -10.69 -14.80 6.82
N TYR A 17 -10.73 -15.88 6.04
CA TYR A 17 -10.13 -15.90 4.71
C TYR A 17 -10.76 -14.86 3.79
N LYS A 18 -12.09 -14.77 3.76
CA LYS A 18 -12.81 -13.76 2.96
C LYS A 18 -12.46 -12.35 3.39
N ASN A 19 -12.41 -12.11 4.70
CA ASN A 19 -12.06 -10.80 5.25
C ASN A 19 -10.64 -10.36 4.88
N ILE A 20 -9.65 -11.23 5.07
CA ILE A 20 -8.25 -10.93 4.71
C ILE A 20 -8.15 -10.69 3.20
N LYS A 21 -8.76 -11.56 2.39
CA LYS A 21 -8.76 -11.41 0.92
C LYS A 21 -9.39 -10.09 0.49
N HIS A 22 -10.50 -9.69 1.10
CA HIS A 22 -11.17 -8.43 0.82
C HIS A 22 -10.30 -7.22 1.21
N LEU A 23 -9.69 -7.26 2.40
CA LEU A 23 -8.74 -6.23 2.83
C LEU A 23 -7.55 -6.10 1.88
N CYS A 24 -6.97 -7.21 1.39
CA CYS A 24 -5.89 -7.17 0.40
C CYS A 24 -6.32 -6.52 -0.93
N HIS A 25 -7.59 -6.69 -1.32
CA HIS A 25 -8.15 -6.03 -2.50
C HIS A 25 -8.37 -4.53 -2.26
N ILE A 26 -8.84 -4.14 -1.08
CA ILE A 26 -8.98 -2.73 -0.68
C ILE A 26 -7.60 -2.06 -0.61
N ALA A 27 -6.59 -2.73 -0.07
CA ALA A 27 -5.21 -2.27 -0.07
C ALA A 27 -4.72 -2.00 -1.50
N LYS A 28 -5.00 -2.91 -2.44
CA LYS A 28 -4.69 -2.71 -3.85
C LYS A 28 -5.38 -1.46 -4.40
N ASN A 29 -6.65 -1.24 -4.07
CA ASN A 29 -7.37 -0.03 -4.49
C ASN A 29 -6.71 1.25 -3.94
N LEU A 30 -6.32 1.25 -2.67
CA LEU A 30 -5.60 2.38 -2.07
C LEU A 30 -4.23 2.61 -2.74
N THR A 31 -3.48 1.54 -3.04
CA THR A 31 -2.23 1.63 -3.81
C THR A 31 -2.45 2.29 -5.16
N ASN A 32 -3.46 1.85 -5.92
CA ASN A 32 -3.75 2.43 -7.24
C ASN A 32 -4.20 3.89 -7.15
N GLN A 33 -4.99 4.25 -6.15
CA GLN A 33 -5.38 5.65 -5.88
C GLN A 33 -4.16 6.52 -5.56
N ALA A 34 -3.25 6.01 -4.74
CA ALA A 34 -2.01 6.72 -4.40
C ALA A 34 -1.09 6.90 -5.61
N ILE A 35 -0.91 5.86 -6.42
CA ILE A 35 -0.16 5.93 -7.68
C ILE A 35 -0.80 6.93 -8.62
N TYR A 36 -2.12 6.90 -8.76
CA TYR A 36 -2.86 7.81 -9.63
C TYR A 36 -2.58 9.27 -9.26
N ASN A 37 -2.74 9.64 -7.99
CA ASN A 37 -2.52 11.02 -7.52
C ASN A 37 -1.10 11.51 -7.84
N VAL A 38 -0.08 10.69 -7.58
CA VAL A 38 1.31 11.08 -7.87
C VAL A 38 1.56 11.19 -9.38
N ARG A 39 1.04 10.27 -10.19
CA ARG A 39 1.19 10.33 -11.66
C ARG A 39 0.51 11.56 -12.25
N GLN A 40 -0.73 11.83 -11.85
CA GLN A 40 -1.47 13.01 -12.33
C GLN A 40 -0.74 14.30 -11.97
N TYR A 41 -0.32 14.44 -10.71
CA TYR A 41 0.42 15.61 -10.28
C TYR A 41 1.74 15.77 -11.03
N TYR A 42 2.49 14.66 -11.22
CA TYR A 42 3.74 14.68 -11.96
C TYR A 42 3.57 15.05 -13.43
N PHE A 43 2.53 14.56 -14.11
CA PHE A 43 2.29 14.87 -15.51
C PHE A 43 1.77 16.29 -15.74
N ASN A 44 0.99 16.84 -14.80
CA ASN A 44 0.40 18.17 -14.94
C ASN A 44 1.36 19.27 -14.48
N GLU A 45 2.04 19.07 -13.35
CA GLU A 45 2.87 20.09 -12.70
C GLU A 45 4.37 19.89 -12.95
N GLY A 46 4.79 18.72 -13.44
CA GLY A 46 6.21 18.35 -13.56
C GLY A 46 6.90 18.02 -12.23
N GLU A 47 6.16 18.09 -11.12
CA GLU A 47 6.69 18.02 -9.75
C GLU A 47 6.31 16.74 -9.00
N TYR A 48 6.99 16.47 -7.88
CA TYR A 48 6.70 15.31 -7.04
C TYR A 48 5.64 15.59 -5.97
N LEU A 49 4.54 14.83 -6.02
CA LEU A 49 3.56 14.76 -4.92
C LEU A 49 4.08 13.84 -3.81
N ASN A 50 4.65 14.42 -2.76
CA ASN A 50 5.19 13.66 -1.63
C ASN A 50 4.11 12.92 -0.81
N TYR A 51 4.57 12.03 0.06
CA TYR A 51 3.74 11.24 0.97
C TYR A 51 2.72 12.08 1.74
N GLU A 52 3.12 13.17 2.37
CA GLU A 52 2.26 13.97 3.26
C GLU A 52 1.08 14.58 2.49
N LYS A 53 1.35 15.12 1.30
CA LYS A 53 0.31 15.66 0.42
C LYS A 53 -0.63 14.55 -0.08
N ASN A 54 -0.09 13.42 -0.52
CA ASN A 54 -0.91 12.31 -1.01
C ASN A 54 -1.77 11.70 0.11
N TYR A 55 -1.21 11.57 1.31
CA TYR A 55 -1.94 11.18 2.51
C TYR A 55 -3.10 12.14 2.82
N ALA A 56 -2.85 13.45 2.76
CA ALA A 56 -3.90 14.45 3.01
C ALA A 56 -5.08 14.30 2.03
N LEU A 57 -4.82 13.94 0.77
CA LEU A 57 -5.86 13.66 -0.24
C LEU A 57 -6.61 12.36 0.04
N LEU A 58 -5.92 11.31 0.48
CA LEU A 58 -6.49 9.96 0.57
C LEU A 58 -7.06 9.61 1.95
N LYS A 59 -6.74 10.34 3.02
CA LYS A 59 -7.21 10.04 4.39
C LYS A 59 -8.74 9.97 4.51
N THR A 60 -9.47 10.66 3.64
CA THR A 60 -10.93 10.68 3.61
C THR A 60 -11.54 9.66 2.65
N SER A 61 -10.74 9.03 1.79
CA SER A 61 -11.18 8.06 0.79
C SER A 61 -11.77 6.80 1.43
N ASN A 62 -12.67 6.14 0.71
CA ASN A 62 -13.29 4.90 1.17
C ASN A 62 -12.24 3.80 1.42
N SER A 63 -11.30 3.60 0.49
CA SER A 63 -10.26 2.58 0.60
C SER A 63 -9.38 2.78 1.85
N TYR A 64 -9.03 4.04 2.15
CA TYR A 64 -8.27 4.37 3.35
C TYR A 64 -9.07 4.08 4.62
N LYS A 65 -10.33 4.53 4.70
CA LYS A 65 -11.19 4.34 5.88
C LYS A 65 -11.54 2.87 6.15
N MET A 66 -11.61 2.04 5.11
CA MET A 66 -11.86 0.60 5.24
C MET A 66 -10.65 -0.17 5.78
N LEU A 67 -9.44 0.37 5.63
CA LEU A 67 -8.24 -0.18 6.24
C LEU A 67 -8.00 0.44 7.61
N ASN A 68 -7.28 -0.27 8.47
CA ASN A 68 -6.74 0.37 9.67
C ASN A 68 -5.75 1.46 9.26
N SER A 69 -5.80 2.61 9.94
CA SER A 69 -5.00 3.79 9.58
C SER A 69 -3.50 3.51 9.48
N ASN A 70 -2.95 2.64 10.34
CA ASN A 70 -1.54 2.28 10.26
C ASN A 70 -1.23 1.49 8.98
N MET A 71 -2.09 0.53 8.63
CA MET A 71 -1.92 -0.27 7.40
C MET A 71 -2.03 0.61 6.16
N ALA A 72 -3.04 1.49 6.14
CA ALA A 72 -3.27 2.42 5.05
C ALA A 72 -2.06 3.36 4.86
N GLN A 73 -1.52 3.93 5.93
CA GLN A 73 -0.32 4.76 5.87
C GLN A 73 0.92 4.00 5.38
N GLN A 74 1.11 2.75 5.80
CA GLN A 74 2.24 1.94 5.30
C GLN A 74 2.15 1.70 3.80
N ILE A 75 0.96 1.41 3.27
CA ILE A 75 0.72 1.29 1.82
C ILE A 75 1.10 2.59 1.09
N LEU A 76 0.70 3.75 1.63
CA LEU A 76 1.07 5.04 1.04
C LEU A 76 2.58 5.29 1.08
N LYS A 77 3.28 4.83 2.13
CA LYS A 77 4.74 4.91 2.24
C LYS A 77 5.46 3.98 1.26
N GLU A 78 4.94 2.79 0.98
CA GLU A 78 5.49 1.90 -0.05
C GLU A 78 5.38 2.53 -1.45
N VAL A 79 4.25 3.20 -1.73
CA VAL A 79 4.07 3.96 -2.97
C VAL A 79 5.07 5.12 -3.03
N ASP A 80 5.19 5.93 -1.96
CA ASP A 80 6.18 7.02 -1.88
C ASP A 80 7.61 6.51 -2.09
N GLY A 81 7.98 5.38 -1.48
CA GLY A 81 9.27 4.72 -1.69
C GLY A 81 9.51 4.34 -3.15
N SER A 82 8.50 3.75 -3.81
CA SER A 82 8.57 3.39 -5.23
C SER A 82 8.79 4.60 -6.14
N PHE A 83 8.12 5.72 -5.86
CA PHE A 83 8.31 6.96 -6.60
C PHE A 83 9.67 7.62 -6.31
N LYS A 84 10.12 7.63 -5.05
CA LYS A 84 11.47 8.11 -4.69
C LYS A 84 12.55 7.34 -5.44
N SER A 85 12.43 6.02 -5.55
CA SER A 85 13.33 5.20 -6.39
C SER A 85 13.27 5.62 -7.86
N PHE A 86 12.08 5.77 -8.43
CA PHE A 86 11.91 6.25 -9.81
C PHE A 86 12.60 7.60 -10.06
N PHE A 87 12.35 8.61 -9.22
CA PHE A 87 13.00 9.92 -9.36
C PHE A 87 14.51 9.86 -9.12
N GLY A 88 14.97 8.97 -8.22
CA GLY A 88 16.39 8.68 -8.04
C GLY A 88 17.04 8.14 -9.32
N LEU A 89 16.40 7.18 -10.00
CA LEU A 89 16.87 6.65 -11.28
C LEU A 89 16.89 7.71 -12.37
N LEU A 90 15.87 8.57 -12.45
CA LEU A 90 15.88 9.71 -13.40
C LEU A 90 17.06 10.66 -13.17
N LYS A 91 17.41 10.95 -11.91
CA LYS A 91 18.59 11.76 -11.59
C LYS A 91 19.89 11.10 -12.03
N LEU A 92 20.01 9.78 -11.90
CA LEU A 92 21.19 9.03 -12.37
C LEU A 92 21.25 8.98 -13.90
N ALA A 93 20.12 8.81 -14.57
CA ALA A 93 20.04 8.82 -16.03
C ALA A 93 20.45 10.19 -16.61
N LYS A 94 20.02 11.30 -16.00
CA LYS A 94 20.46 12.66 -16.38
C LYS A 94 21.98 12.85 -16.24
N LYS A 95 22.63 12.10 -15.34
CA LYS A 95 24.09 12.11 -15.14
C LYS A 95 24.83 11.11 -16.03
N GLY A 96 24.15 10.40 -16.92
CA GLY A 96 24.73 9.34 -17.76
C GLY A 96 25.09 8.06 -17.00
N LYS A 97 24.68 7.92 -15.73
CA LYS A 97 25.01 6.77 -14.86
C LYS A 97 23.95 5.66 -14.88
N TYR A 98 22.89 5.85 -15.65
CA TYR A 98 21.80 4.89 -15.78
C TYR A 98 21.10 5.06 -17.13
N ALA A 99 20.51 4.00 -17.67
CA ALA A 99 19.81 4.08 -18.94
C ALA A 99 18.39 4.63 -18.73
N ILE A 100 18.04 5.69 -19.48
CA ILE A 100 16.73 6.36 -19.33
C ILE A 100 15.54 5.44 -19.63
N LYS A 101 15.71 4.48 -20.54
CA LYS A 101 14.71 3.46 -20.89
C LYS A 101 14.33 2.53 -19.73
N ASP A 102 15.21 2.42 -18.73
CA ASP A 102 15.02 1.56 -17.56
C ASP A 102 14.41 2.33 -16.38
N CYS A 103 14.29 3.66 -16.47
CA CYS A 103 13.57 4.50 -15.51
C CYS A 103 12.05 4.36 -15.72
N ARG A 104 11.46 3.31 -15.16
CA ARG A 104 10.02 3.04 -15.31
C ARG A 104 9.21 3.63 -14.17
N LEU A 105 8.13 4.31 -14.54
CA LEU A 105 7.17 4.85 -13.60
C LEU A 105 6.43 3.70 -12.87
N PRO A 106 6.08 3.85 -11.57
CA PRO A 106 5.29 2.85 -10.86
C PRO A 106 3.97 2.54 -11.58
N ASN A 107 3.72 1.25 -11.80
CA ASN A 107 2.56 0.75 -12.51
C ASN A 107 1.36 0.55 -11.60
N TYR A 108 0.16 0.71 -12.15
CA TYR A 108 -1.06 0.28 -11.47
C TYR A 108 -1.05 -1.24 -11.29
N LEU A 109 -1.60 -1.68 -10.16
CA LEU A 109 -1.89 -3.08 -9.91
C LEU A 109 -3.16 -3.51 -10.67
N PRO A 110 -3.28 -4.80 -11.04
CA PRO A 110 -4.44 -5.32 -11.78
C PRO A 110 -5.78 -5.01 -11.11
N LYS A 111 -6.83 -4.79 -11.90
CA LYS A 111 -8.17 -4.42 -11.41
C LYS A 111 -8.75 -5.45 -10.43
N ASP A 112 -8.56 -6.74 -10.69
CA ASP A 112 -9.02 -7.81 -9.79
C ASP A 112 -7.89 -8.39 -8.93
N GLY A 113 -6.78 -7.65 -8.87
CA GLY A 113 -5.60 -8.02 -8.09
C GLY A 113 -5.73 -7.74 -6.60
N TYR A 114 -4.65 -8.08 -5.90
CA TYR A 114 -4.48 -7.94 -4.46
C TYR A 114 -3.08 -7.40 -4.19
N THR A 115 -2.89 -6.75 -3.05
CA THR A 115 -1.56 -6.39 -2.56
C THR A 115 -1.40 -6.81 -1.10
N THR A 116 -0.16 -6.80 -0.64
CA THR A 116 0.19 -7.18 0.73
C THR A 116 -0.39 -6.19 1.73
N LEU A 117 -0.86 -6.72 2.86
CA LEU A 117 -1.26 -5.94 4.02
C LEU A 117 -0.06 -5.80 4.96
N VAL A 118 0.34 -4.55 5.24
CA VAL A 118 1.45 -4.27 6.16
C VAL A 118 0.90 -3.91 7.54
N ILE A 119 1.19 -4.75 8.53
CA ILE A 119 0.80 -4.52 9.93
C ILE A 119 2.04 -4.00 10.68
N GLY A 120 2.09 -2.68 10.90
CA GLY A 120 3.21 -2.06 11.62
C GLY A 120 3.28 -2.40 13.11
N PHE A 121 2.12 -2.64 13.74
CA PHE A 121 2.01 -2.98 15.16
C PHE A 121 1.39 -4.36 15.31
N VAL A 122 2.24 -5.39 15.25
CA VAL A 122 1.81 -6.78 15.40
C VAL A 122 1.32 -7.02 16.82
N ARG A 123 0.12 -7.58 16.97
CA ARG A 123 -0.46 -7.97 18.25
C ARG A 123 -0.74 -9.45 18.26
N LEU A 124 -0.28 -10.14 19.29
CA LEU A 124 -0.49 -11.57 19.49
C LEU A 124 -1.32 -11.78 20.77
N ASN A 125 -2.20 -12.77 20.73
CA ASN A 125 -2.87 -13.31 21.92
C ASN A 125 -2.62 -14.82 21.95
N GLY A 126 -1.67 -15.25 22.78
CA GLY A 126 -1.08 -16.58 22.69
C GLY A 126 -0.52 -16.84 21.29
N ASN A 127 -0.98 -17.92 20.66
CA ASN A 127 -0.55 -18.31 19.30
C ASN A 127 -1.41 -17.71 18.17
N LYS A 128 -2.20 -16.66 18.45
CA LYS A 128 -3.10 -16.04 17.47
C LYS A 128 -2.66 -14.62 17.12
N LEU A 129 -2.53 -14.34 15.82
CA LEU A 129 -2.36 -12.98 15.30
C LEU A 129 -3.69 -12.24 15.36
N ILE A 130 -3.70 -11.06 15.98
CA ILE A 130 -4.86 -10.17 15.97
C ILE A 130 -4.73 -9.23 14.77
N LEU A 131 -5.63 -9.38 13.80
CA LEU A 131 -5.70 -8.48 12.66
C LEU A 131 -6.30 -7.12 13.08
N PRO A 132 -5.62 -6.00 12.82
CA PRO A 132 -6.16 -4.69 13.16
C PRO A 132 -7.19 -4.26 12.10
N TYR A 133 -8.46 -4.56 12.33
CA TYR A 133 -9.55 -4.07 11.48
C TYR A 133 -9.87 -2.59 11.77
N SER A 134 -10.32 -1.85 10.75
CA SER A 134 -10.83 -0.49 10.93
C SER A 134 -12.24 -0.53 11.55
N ASN A 135 -12.62 0.54 12.25
CA ASN A 135 -13.98 0.67 12.78
C ASN A 135 -15.03 0.67 11.67
N ALA A 136 -14.71 1.21 10.49
CA ALA A 136 -15.62 1.22 9.35
C ALA A 136 -15.83 -0.20 8.79
N TYR A 137 -14.75 -0.99 8.70
CA TYR A 137 -14.81 -2.37 8.23
C TYR A 137 -15.62 -3.27 9.18
N LYS A 138 -15.39 -3.15 10.49
CA LYS A 138 -16.10 -3.93 11.53
C LYS A 138 -17.61 -3.71 11.56
N LYS A 139 -18.10 -2.55 11.10
CA LYS A 139 -19.54 -2.25 11.08
C LYS A 139 -20.30 -3.08 10.05
N THR A 140 -19.63 -3.50 8.97
CA THR A 140 -20.25 -4.14 7.81
C THR A 140 -19.84 -5.60 7.63
N HIS A 141 -18.84 -6.07 8.37
CA HIS A 141 -18.29 -7.42 8.26
C HIS A 141 -18.17 -8.07 9.63
N LYS A 142 -18.43 -9.39 9.69
CA LYS A 142 -18.20 -10.18 10.89
C LYS A 142 -16.69 -10.42 11.02
N CYS A 143 -16.06 -9.74 11.97
CA CYS A 143 -14.61 -9.72 12.19
C CYS A 143 -14.23 -10.22 13.58
#